data_AF-A0A3A5HK70-F1
#
_entry.id   AF-A0A3A5HK70-F1
#
_cell.length_a   1.000
_cell.length_b   1.000
_cell.length_c   1.000
_cell.angle_alpha   90.00
_cell.angle_beta   90.00
_cell.angle_gamma   90.00
#
_symmetry.space_group_name_H-M   'P 1'
#
loop_
_entity.id
_entity.type
_entity.pdbx_description
1 polymer ?
#
loop_
_entity_poly.entity_id
_entity_poly.type
_entity_poly.pdbx_seq_one_letter_code
_entity_poly.pdbx_strand_id
1 'polypeptide(L)'
;MIDPHEFDIQTEVAPAYYNHILDFIYKYYLFPQPDAFSEIKKSKKQGKNYLDFIFTTPDKMGQIKGTVKSGEKIKVKLVKEGEISPEILDKLAEDIFIAVQIYEESVRQSTIYLAWVEGQKIIPEKPPTLGKKTSKKLFGSNLLVVYLIFFGINITLFLLFDLYLAVIFIIGIQLAIVLLSDKIFMKMADWEITPENPNIHIIQYQLPEDEYKFFKKALGKNALFQIKKEIYENTLAQGIPPNCRLGEEVFSKYGFHCNPLQSSYKAINVYDIVKEAAEKFDLNVPRIIINNNLLPNAAATGPSPKRGLVLITTGLLVQLNEEEVLSVVGHEMGHLVGRDPIILFSLISGEFILRLTVLLPIVIINPIIYLIVALGSIFFVAKFFEARADLLSAMKIGKPQVLAEALRKIGYQKLQFERMTSQRISSWAIWDPHPPIYFRIKRLENMKKPDKIQSPLIQSARDVFSGFKDVFKK
;
A
#
# COMPACT_ATOMS: atom_id res chain seq x y z
N MET A 1 -20.39 -32.01 -7.18
CA MET A 1 -20.75 -30.61 -7.51
C MET A 1 -19.45 -29.85 -7.75
N ILE A 2 -19.28 -29.26 -8.93
CA ILE A 2 -18.13 -28.40 -9.24
C ILE A 2 -18.46 -27.04 -8.64
N ASP A 3 -17.84 -26.69 -7.51
CA ASP A 3 -18.03 -25.37 -6.90
C ASP A 3 -17.24 -24.33 -7.72
N PRO A 4 -17.88 -23.34 -8.36
CA PRO A 4 -17.19 -22.31 -9.11
C PRO A 4 -16.40 -21.42 -8.16
N HIS A 5 -15.15 -21.11 -8.51
CA HIS A 5 -14.39 -20.09 -7.79
C HIS A 5 -14.79 -18.72 -8.35
N GLU A 6 -15.54 -17.96 -7.57
CA GLU A 6 -16.07 -16.65 -7.92
C GLU A 6 -15.49 -15.58 -6.99
N PHE A 7 -15.00 -14.49 -7.58
CA PHE A 7 -14.54 -13.34 -6.84
C PHE A 7 -14.83 -12.04 -7.60
N ASP A 8 -15.05 -10.96 -6.83
CA ASP A 8 -15.33 -9.64 -7.36
C ASP A 8 -14.11 -8.75 -7.12
N ILE A 9 -13.66 -8.04 -8.17
CA ILE A 9 -12.60 -7.03 -8.08
C ILE A 9 -13.27 -5.66 -8.14
N GLN A 10 -13.25 -4.93 -7.03
CA GLN A 10 -13.71 -3.54 -7.01
C GLN A 10 -12.72 -2.67 -7.78
N THR A 11 -13.22 -1.90 -8.76
CA THR A 11 -12.39 -1.05 -9.60
C THR A 11 -12.61 0.43 -9.32
N GLU A 12 -11.53 1.21 -9.38
CA GLU A 12 -11.54 2.66 -9.21
C GLU A 12 -11.63 3.41 -10.56
N VAL A 13 -11.73 2.68 -11.69
CA VAL A 13 -11.86 3.33 -13.00
C VAL A 13 -13.27 3.88 -13.22
N ALA A 14 -13.38 4.96 -13.97
CA ALA A 14 -14.65 5.57 -14.32
C ALA A 14 -15.42 4.68 -15.31
N PRO A 15 -16.77 4.81 -15.40
CA PRO A 15 -17.60 3.93 -16.22
C PRO A 15 -17.21 3.84 -17.69
N ALA A 16 -16.62 4.90 -18.26
CA ALA A 16 -16.12 4.90 -19.62
C ALA A 16 -15.04 3.83 -19.89
N TYR A 17 -14.30 3.40 -18.87
CA TYR A 17 -13.14 2.50 -18.99
C TYR A 17 -13.43 1.05 -18.61
N TYR A 18 -14.63 0.72 -18.11
CA TYR A 18 -14.96 -0.66 -17.71
C TYR A 18 -14.77 -1.69 -18.82
N ASN A 19 -15.07 -1.32 -20.07
CA ASN A 19 -14.94 -2.22 -21.21
C ASN A 19 -13.48 -2.38 -21.63
N HIS A 20 -12.69 -1.32 -21.50
CA HIS A 20 -11.28 -1.32 -21.85
C HIS A 20 -10.45 -2.24 -20.94
N ILE A 21 -10.90 -2.51 -19.71
CA ILE A 21 -10.32 -3.55 -18.85
C ILE A 21 -10.34 -4.92 -19.55
N LEU A 22 -11.47 -5.31 -20.12
CA LEU A 22 -11.58 -6.60 -20.82
C LEU A 22 -10.72 -6.64 -22.08
N ASP A 23 -10.63 -5.52 -22.81
CA ASP A 23 -9.74 -5.39 -23.96
C ASP A 23 -8.27 -5.50 -23.58
N PHE A 24 -7.90 -4.91 -22.44
CA PHE A 24 -6.56 -4.99 -21.88
C PHE A 24 -6.19 -6.42 -21.48
N ILE A 25 -7.05 -7.10 -20.71
CA ILE A 25 -6.85 -8.51 -20.30
C ILE A 25 -6.69 -9.39 -21.55
N TYR A 26 -7.59 -9.23 -22.52
CA TYR A 26 -7.52 -9.95 -23.79
C TYR A 26 -6.16 -9.75 -24.48
N LYS A 27 -5.76 -8.50 -24.71
CA LYS A 27 -4.60 -8.16 -25.53
C LYS A 27 -3.25 -8.44 -24.86
N TYR A 28 -3.14 -8.17 -23.57
CA TYR A 28 -1.86 -8.17 -22.86
C TYR A 28 -1.65 -9.38 -21.95
N TYR A 29 -2.71 -10.12 -21.61
CA TYR A 29 -2.60 -11.32 -20.77
C TYR A 29 -2.99 -12.61 -21.50
N LEU A 30 -4.20 -12.69 -22.08
CA LEU A 30 -4.69 -13.94 -22.68
C LEU A 30 -4.07 -14.23 -24.06
N PHE A 31 -4.19 -13.29 -25.00
CA PHE A 31 -3.76 -13.45 -26.40
C PHE A 31 -2.27 -13.77 -26.58
N PRO A 32 -1.32 -13.19 -25.80
CA PRO A 32 0.10 -13.51 -25.91
C PRO A 32 0.48 -14.94 -25.50
N GLN A 33 -0.44 -15.73 -24.94
CA GLN A 33 -0.21 -17.06 -24.40
C GLN A 33 -1.09 -18.13 -25.07
N PRO A 34 -0.96 -18.35 -26.40
CA PRO A 34 -1.85 -19.23 -27.16
C PRO A 34 -1.78 -20.71 -26.76
N ASP A 35 -0.67 -21.14 -26.15
CA ASP A 35 -0.52 -22.52 -25.65
C ASP A 35 -1.34 -22.78 -24.38
N ALA A 36 -1.62 -21.73 -23.60
CA ALA A 36 -2.33 -21.82 -22.33
C ALA A 36 -3.81 -21.44 -22.46
N PHE A 37 -4.16 -20.53 -23.38
CA PHE A 37 -5.51 -20.01 -23.53
C PHE A 37 -6.11 -20.27 -24.91
N SER A 38 -7.34 -20.79 -24.93
CA SER A 38 -8.11 -21.07 -26.14
C SER A 38 -9.56 -20.59 -26.02
N GLU A 39 -10.31 -20.64 -27.13
CA GLU A 39 -11.73 -20.26 -27.22
C GLU A 39 -12.08 -18.86 -26.65
N ILE A 40 -11.16 -17.91 -26.78
CA ILE A 40 -11.34 -16.57 -26.22
C ILE A 40 -12.43 -15.81 -26.98
N LYS A 41 -13.54 -15.50 -26.32
CA LYS A 41 -14.72 -14.85 -26.93
C LYS A 41 -15.12 -13.62 -26.13
N LYS A 42 -15.32 -12.49 -26.83
CA LYS A 42 -15.96 -11.29 -26.27
C LYS A 42 -17.45 -11.34 -26.58
N SER A 43 -18.30 -11.15 -25.59
CA SER A 43 -19.74 -11.09 -25.78
C SER A 43 -20.37 -9.94 -25.00
N LYS A 44 -21.53 -9.47 -25.46
CA LYS A 44 -22.32 -8.44 -24.78
C LYS A 44 -23.69 -9.01 -24.44
N LYS A 45 -24.02 -9.08 -23.16
CA LYS A 45 -25.32 -9.60 -22.67
C LYS A 45 -25.92 -8.57 -21.70
N GLN A 46 -27.16 -8.16 -21.94
CA GLN A 46 -27.88 -7.19 -21.11
C GLN A 46 -27.08 -5.90 -20.82
N GLY A 47 -26.42 -5.36 -21.85
CA GLY A 47 -25.63 -4.12 -21.73
C GLY A 47 -24.27 -4.26 -21.05
N LYS A 48 -23.92 -5.45 -20.50
CA LYS A 48 -22.62 -5.73 -19.89
C LYS A 48 -21.75 -6.55 -20.82
N ASN A 49 -20.45 -6.30 -20.80
CA ASN A 49 -19.48 -7.02 -21.61
C ASN A 49 -18.86 -8.16 -20.81
N TYR A 50 -18.54 -9.22 -21.54
CA TYR A 50 -18.01 -10.48 -21.02
C TYR A 50 -16.80 -10.89 -21.85
N LEU A 51 -15.80 -11.44 -21.19
CA LEU A 51 -14.64 -12.08 -21.78
C LEU A 51 -14.60 -13.52 -21.29
N ASP A 52 -14.93 -14.45 -22.18
CA ASP A 52 -14.94 -15.89 -21.93
C ASP A 52 -13.65 -16.51 -22.50
N PHE A 53 -13.05 -17.47 -21.80
CA PHE A 53 -11.86 -18.18 -22.25
C PHE A 53 -11.77 -19.59 -21.63
N ILE A 54 -10.97 -20.45 -22.27
CA ILE A 54 -10.57 -21.75 -21.71
C ILE A 54 -9.07 -21.68 -21.40
N PHE A 55 -8.70 -21.93 -20.16
CA PHE A 55 -7.32 -22.11 -19.74
C PHE A 55 -7.00 -23.60 -19.64
N THR A 56 -5.95 -24.05 -20.32
CA THR A 56 -5.44 -25.42 -20.24
C THR A 56 -4.25 -25.45 -19.28
N THR A 57 -4.26 -26.40 -18.35
CA THR A 57 -3.19 -26.53 -17.36
C THR A 57 -1.84 -26.85 -18.03
N PRO A 58 -0.68 -26.49 -17.42
CA PRO A 58 0.63 -26.73 -18.02
C PRO A 58 0.95 -28.21 -18.31
N ASP A 59 0.40 -29.12 -17.51
CA ASP A 59 0.46 -30.58 -17.68
C ASP A 59 -0.53 -31.11 -18.73
N LYS A 60 -1.38 -30.24 -19.28
CA LYS A 60 -2.44 -30.53 -20.26
C LYS A 60 -3.50 -31.53 -19.79
N MET A 61 -3.63 -31.75 -18.48
CA MET A 61 -4.56 -32.73 -17.90
C MET A 61 -5.89 -32.12 -17.42
N GLY A 62 -5.99 -30.80 -17.29
CA GLY A 62 -7.20 -30.11 -16.84
C GLY A 62 -7.50 -28.84 -17.61
N GLN A 63 -8.77 -28.43 -17.57
CA GLN A 63 -9.22 -27.18 -18.17
C GLN A 63 -10.00 -26.33 -17.17
N ILE A 64 -9.84 -25.01 -17.26
CA ILE A 64 -10.61 -24.04 -16.48
C ILE A 64 -11.37 -23.14 -17.45
N LYS A 65 -12.69 -23.14 -17.34
CA LYS A 65 -13.56 -22.19 -18.04
C LYS A 65 -13.63 -20.91 -17.23
N GLY A 66 -13.11 -19.83 -17.80
CA GLY A 66 -13.09 -18.52 -17.18
C GLY A 66 -14.05 -17.55 -17.85
N THR A 67 -14.76 -16.78 -17.04
CA THR A 67 -15.61 -15.68 -17.49
C THR A 67 -15.28 -14.43 -16.67
N VAL A 68 -14.92 -13.34 -17.35
CA VAL A 68 -14.71 -12.02 -16.74
C VAL A 68 -15.79 -11.06 -17.21
N LYS A 69 -16.50 -10.44 -16.28
CA LYS A 69 -17.61 -9.51 -16.55
C LYS A 69 -17.24 -8.08 -16.15
N SER A 70 -17.40 -7.13 -17.08
CA SER A 70 -17.13 -5.72 -16.83
C SER A 70 -18.22 -5.05 -15.97
N GLY A 71 -17.82 -4.08 -15.15
CA GLY A 71 -18.69 -3.21 -14.36
C GLY A 71 -17.92 -2.52 -13.24
N GLU A 72 -18.64 -1.84 -12.35
CA GLU A 72 -18.10 -1.24 -11.11
C GLU A 72 -17.36 -2.27 -10.24
N LYS A 73 -17.84 -3.51 -10.24
CA LYS A 73 -17.11 -4.68 -9.76
C LYS A 73 -16.88 -5.61 -10.93
N ILE A 74 -15.62 -5.87 -11.26
CA ILE A 74 -15.24 -6.87 -12.25
C ILE A 74 -15.47 -8.24 -11.64
N LYS A 75 -16.43 -8.99 -12.18
CA LYS A 75 -16.75 -10.32 -11.65
C LYS A 75 -15.97 -11.37 -12.42
N VAL A 76 -15.21 -12.18 -11.71
CA VAL A 76 -14.44 -13.28 -12.29
C VAL A 76 -15.04 -14.59 -11.80
N LYS A 77 -15.37 -15.47 -12.74
CA LYS A 77 -15.86 -16.83 -12.47
C LYS A 77 -14.94 -17.83 -13.14
N LEU A 78 -14.38 -18.73 -12.35
CA LEU A 78 -13.51 -19.81 -12.81
C LEU A 78 -14.15 -21.16 -12.46
N VAL A 79 -14.42 -21.98 -13.47
CA VAL A 79 -15.04 -23.30 -13.33
C VAL A 79 -14.05 -24.35 -13.78
N LYS A 80 -13.63 -25.22 -12.87
CA LYS A 80 -12.72 -26.34 -13.17
C LYS A 80 -13.44 -27.48 -13.87
N GLU A 81 -12.79 -28.07 -14.87
CA GLU A 81 -13.18 -29.30 -15.53
C GLU A 81 -12.06 -30.32 -15.38
N GLY A 82 -12.30 -31.35 -14.56
CA GLY A 82 -11.31 -32.36 -14.17
C GLY A 82 -10.71 -32.15 -12.77
N GLU A 83 -9.72 -32.97 -12.42
CA GLU A 83 -8.93 -32.82 -11.19
C GLU A 83 -7.82 -31.79 -11.42
N ILE A 84 -7.97 -30.61 -10.82
CA ILE A 84 -7.01 -29.52 -10.90
C ILE A 84 -6.59 -29.13 -9.50
N SER A 85 -5.28 -28.98 -9.28
CA SER A 85 -4.74 -28.48 -8.02
C SER A 85 -5.31 -27.09 -7.69
N PRO A 86 -5.76 -26.83 -6.45
CA PRO A 86 -6.21 -25.50 -6.03
C PRO A 86 -5.20 -24.39 -6.34
N GLU A 87 -3.90 -24.71 -6.28
CA GLU A 87 -2.82 -23.74 -6.52
C GLU A 87 -2.82 -23.17 -7.94
N ILE A 88 -3.23 -23.97 -8.94
CA ILE A 88 -3.31 -23.51 -10.34
C ILE A 88 -4.47 -22.55 -10.51
N LEU A 89 -5.60 -22.84 -9.85
CA LEU A 89 -6.79 -22.00 -9.87
C LEU A 89 -6.52 -20.65 -9.20
N ASP A 90 -5.93 -20.68 -8.00
CA ASP A 90 -5.52 -19.48 -7.26
C ASP A 90 -4.51 -18.67 -8.07
N LYS A 91 -3.58 -19.35 -8.76
CA LYS A 91 -2.59 -18.67 -9.61
C LYS A 91 -3.24 -17.91 -10.76
N LEU A 92 -4.21 -18.53 -11.45
CA LEU A 92 -4.94 -17.90 -12.54
C LEU A 92 -5.81 -16.73 -12.05
N ALA A 93 -6.50 -16.90 -10.92
CA ALA A 93 -7.28 -15.83 -10.29
C ALA A 93 -6.42 -14.60 -9.98
N GLU A 94 -5.26 -14.81 -9.35
CA GLU A 94 -4.28 -13.76 -9.04
C GLU A 94 -3.71 -13.09 -10.29
N ASP A 95 -3.44 -13.83 -11.35
CA ASP A 95 -2.89 -13.25 -12.58
C ASP A 95 -3.92 -12.34 -13.28
N ILE A 96 -5.20 -12.73 -13.28
CA ILE A 96 -6.29 -11.87 -13.77
C ILE A 96 -6.43 -10.63 -12.90
N PHE A 97 -6.37 -10.78 -11.58
CA PHE A 97 -6.39 -9.65 -10.65
C PHE A 97 -5.24 -8.67 -10.94
N ILE A 98 -4.01 -9.17 -11.09
CA ILE A 98 -2.83 -8.36 -11.40
C ILE A 98 -3.00 -7.66 -12.76
N ALA A 99 -3.55 -8.32 -13.77
CA ALA A 99 -3.82 -7.70 -15.07
C ALA A 99 -4.79 -6.51 -14.95
N VAL A 100 -5.83 -6.64 -14.11
CA VAL A 100 -6.73 -5.51 -13.79
C VAL A 100 -5.95 -4.39 -13.09
N GLN A 101 -5.14 -4.70 -12.07
CA GLN A 101 -4.37 -3.69 -11.34
C GLN A 101 -3.34 -2.95 -12.22
N ILE A 102 -2.71 -3.64 -13.17
CA ILE A 102 -1.80 -3.02 -14.15
C ILE A 102 -2.58 -2.04 -15.04
N TYR A 103 -3.77 -2.42 -15.50
CA TYR A 103 -4.62 -1.51 -16.28
C TYR A 103 -5.04 -0.29 -15.46
N GLU A 104 -5.49 -0.50 -14.22
CA GLU A 104 -5.83 0.60 -13.33
C GLU A 104 -4.66 1.55 -13.12
N GLU A 105 -3.45 1.04 -12.91
CA GLU A 105 -2.25 1.88 -12.81
C GLU A 105 -2.01 2.70 -14.07
N SER A 106 -2.26 2.14 -15.26
CA SER A 106 -2.13 2.88 -16.52
C SER A 106 -3.12 4.05 -16.61
N VAL A 107 -4.36 3.85 -16.15
CA VAL A 107 -5.37 4.90 -16.04
C VAL A 107 -4.97 5.91 -14.97
N ARG A 108 -4.49 5.47 -13.81
CA ARG A 108 -4.03 6.35 -12.72
C ARG A 108 -2.92 7.29 -13.19
N GLN A 109 -2.02 6.83 -14.06
CA GLN A 109 -0.94 7.65 -14.61
C GLN A 109 -1.45 8.77 -15.54
N SER A 110 -2.62 8.60 -16.16
CA SER A 110 -3.29 9.62 -16.98
C SER A 110 -4.44 10.33 -16.25
N THR A 111 -4.57 10.14 -14.93
CA THR A 111 -5.63 10.73 -14.12
C THR A 111 -5.19 12.03 -13.47
N ILE A 112 -6.06 13.04 -13.49
CA ILE A 112 -5.90 14.27 -12.73
C ILE A 112 -6.57 14.09 -11.38
N TYR A 113 -5.81 14.28 -10.31
CA TYR A 113 -6.30 14.18 -8.94
C TYR A 113 -6.37 15.55 -8.27
N LEU A 114 -7.55 15.86 -7.75
CA LEU A 114 -7.81 17.07 -6.98
C LEU A 114 -8.31 16.64 -5.60
N ALA A 115 -7.57 16.98 -4.55
CA ALA A 115 -7.90 16.62 -3.18
C ALA A 115 -7.78 17.84 -2.25
N TRP A 116 -8.67 17.91 -1.26
CA TRP A 116 -8.67 18.92 -0.18
C TRP A 116 -9.46 18.41 1.03
N VAL A 117 -9.26 19.07 2.16
CA VAL A 117 -9.96 18.84 3.43
C VAL A 117 -10.88 20.04 3.69
N GLU A 118 -12.11 19.80 4.14
CA GLU A 118 -13.06 20.87 4.45
C GLU A 118 -12.47 21.85 5.48
N GLY A 119 -12.66 23.16 5.27
CA GLY A 119 -12.18 24.21 6.19
C GLY A 119 -10.65 24.39 6.24
N GLN A 120 -9.86 23.65 5.48
CA GLN A 120 -8.40 23.75 5.44
C GLN A 120 -7.88 24.49 4.21
N LYS A 121 -6.61 24.90 4.25
CA LYS A 121 -5.93 25.55 3.12
C LYS A 121 -5.82 24.58 1.93
N ILE A 122 -6.07 25.07 0.73
CA ILE A 122 -5.85 24.32 -0.51
C ILE A 122 -4.35 24.15 -0.73
N ILE A 123 -3.88 22.90 -0.75
CA ILE A 123 -2.47 22.58 -0.99
C ILE A 123 -2.38 21.73 -2.26
N PRO A 124 -1.65 22.18 -3.31
CA PRO A 124 -1.48 21.39 -4.51
C PRO A 124 -0.73 20.11 -4.19
N GLU A 125 -1.05 19.05 -4.93
CA GLU A 125 -0.25 17.85 -4.90
C GLU A 125 1.18 18.19 -5.32
N LYS A 126 2.15 17.83 -4.49
CA LYS A 126 3.55 18.09 -4.76
C LYS A 126 4.05 17.00 -5.72
N PRO A 127 4.56 17.34 -6.93
CA PRO A 127 5.19 16.34 -7.78
C PRO A 127 6.37 15.71 -7.02
N PRO A 128 6.76 14.45 -7.34
CA PRO A 128 7.91 13.82 -6.72
C PRO A 128 9.18 14.61 -7.05
N THR A 129 9.61 15.51 -6.17
CA THR A 129 10.87 16.26 -6.30
C THR A 129 12.06 15.31 -6.10
N LEU A 130 13.25 15.65 -6.62
CA LEU A 130 14.46 14.84 -6.38
C LEU A 130 14.72 14.65 -4.87
N GLY A 131 14.53 15.68 -4.05
CA GLY A 131 14.62 15.57 -2.58
C GLY A 131 13.51 14.71 -1.95
N LYS A 132 12.29 14.71 -2.51
CA LYS A 132 11.22 13.78 -2.11
C LYS A 132 11.40 12.36 -2.66
N LYS A 133 12.15 12.13 -3.75
CA LYS A 133 12.58 10.76 -4.14
C LYS A 133 13.52 10.18 -3.09
N THR A 134 14.38 11.00 -2.49
CA THR A 134 15.22 10.61 -1.34
C THR A 134 14.37 10.44 -0.08
N SER A 135 13.43 11.34 0.23
CA SER A 135 12.45 11.14 1.32
C SER A 135 11.59 9.89 1.11
N LYS A 136 11.23 9.54 -0.14
CA LYS A 136 10.53 8.31 -0.51
C LYS A 136 11.39 7.06 -0.33
N LYS A 137 12.71 7.16 -0.46
CA LYS A 137 13.63 6.08 -0.05
C LYS A 137 13.76 6.02 1.47
N LEU A 138 13.77 7.18 2.15
CA LEU A 138 13.91 7.27 3.61
C LEU A 138 12.66 6.78 4.38
N PHE A 139 11.45 6.99 3.82
CA PHE A 139 10.17 6.59 4.43
C PHE A 139 9.41 5.51 3.63
N GLY A 140 10.01 4.99 2.55
CA GLY A 140 9.52 3.81 1.85
C GLY A 140 10.23 2.54 2.34
N SER A 141 10.02 1.41 1.66
CA SER A 141 10.56 0.09 2.01
C SER A 141 12.10 -0.04 2.04
N ASN A 142 12.85 1.01 1.73
CA ASN A 142 14.31 0.98 1.65
C ASN A 142 14.98 1.77 2.77
N LEU A 143 14.80 1.29 4.00
CA LEU A 143 15.46 1.79 5.21
C LEU A 143 17.00 1.89 5.08
N LEU A 144 17.62 1.22 4.09
CA LEU A 144 19.05 1.27 3.82
C LEU A 144 19.59 2.70 3.67
N VAL A 145 18.86 3.60 3.00
CA VAL A 145 19.35 4.98 2.81
C VAL A 145 19.38 5.74 4.15
N VAL A 146 18.38 5.51 4.99
CA VAL A 146 18.34 6.05 6.36
C VAL A 146 19.54 5.54 7.15
N TYR A 147 19.78 4.23 7.09
CA TYR A 147 20.94 3.59 7.72
C TYR A 147 22.27 4.15 7.23
N LEU A 148 22.45 4.38 5.93
CA LEU A 148 23.67 4.96 5.38
C LEU A 148 23.91 6.40 5.87
N ILE A 149 22.85 7.21 5.98
CA ILE A 149 22.94 8.56 6.56
C ILE A 149 23.35 8.48 8.03
N PHE A 150 22.69 7.64 8.83
CA PHE A 150 23.05 7.44 10.23
C PHE A 150 24.45 6.86 10.40
N PHE A 151 24.88 5.98 9.51
CA PHE A 151 26.23 5.44 9.51
C PHE A 151 27.29 6.53 9.30
N GLY A 152 27.05 7.44 8.35
CA GLY A 152 27.90 8.63 8.16
C GLY A 152 27.94 9.52 9.39
N ILE A 153 26.77 9.83 9.99
CA ILE A 153 26.68 10.61 11.23
C ILE A 153 27.46 9.93 12.36
N ASN A 154 27.33 8.61 12.50
CA ASN A 154 28.06 7.84 13.51
C ASN A 154 29.57 7.96 13.33
N ILE A 155 30.09 7.82 12.11
CA ILE A 155 31.53 7.99 11.83
C ILE A 155 31.98 9.39 12.26
N THR A 156 31.26 10.44 11.87
CA THR A 156 31.61 11.81 12.26
C THR A 156 31.65 11.97 13.78
N LEU A 157 30.69 11.40 14.50
CA LEU A 157 30.65 11.48 15.96
C LEU A 157 31.82 10.73 16.62
N PHE A 158 32.22 9.57 16.08
CA PHE A 158 33.40 8.85 16.55
C PHE A 158 34.73 9.56 16.24
N LEU A 159 34.77 10.43 15.23
CA LEU A 159 35.95 11.25 14.94
C LEU A 159 36.04 12.49 15.84
N LEU A 160 34.90 12.98 16.36
CA LEU A 160 34.83 14.20 17.17
C LEU A 160 34.87 13.95 18.68
N PHE A 161 34.44 12.78 19.14
CA PHE A 161 34.31 12.45 20.56
C PHE A 161 35.01 11.14 20.91
N ASP A 162 35.32 10.94 22.19
CA ASP A 162 35.76 9.62 22.68
C ASP A 162 34.64 8.56 22.54
N LEU A 163 35.03 7.28 22.65
CA LEU A 163 34.12 6.14 22.42
C LEU A 163 32.84 6.22 23.28
N TYR A 164 32.95 6.61 24.55
CA TYR A 164 31.82 6.62 25.47
C TYR A 164 30.88 7.79 25.18
N LEU A 165 31.42 8.99 24.99
CA LEU A 165 30.64 10.18 24.66
C LEU A 165 29.97 10.05 23.28
N ALA A 166 30.66 9.50 22.29
CA ALA A 166 30.09 9.22 20.97
C ALA A 166 28.89 8.28 21.06
N VAL A 167 29.00 7.18 21.81
CA VAL A 167 27.91 6.20 22.00
C VAL A 167 26.71 6.84 22.71
N ILE A 168 26.96 7.57 23.80
CA ILE A 168 25.90 8.27 24.55
C ILE A 168 25.17 9.26 23.65
N PHE A 169 25.92 10.03 22.84
CA PHE A 169 25.33 11.03 21.96
C PHE A 169 24.52 10.41 20.82
N ILE A 170 25.02 9.33 20.19
CA ILE A 170 24.30 8.60 19.14
C ILE A 170 22.96 8.06 19.68
N ILE A 171 23.00 7.36 20.81
CA ILE A 171 21.78 6.80 21.42
C ILE A 171 20.85 7.93 21.87
N GLY A 172 21.39 9.00 22.44
CA GLY A 172 20.62 10.17 22.86
C GLY A 172 19.89 10.85 21.68
N ILE A 173 20.56 11.03 20.54
CA ILE A 173 19.94 11.56 19.32
C ILE A 173 18.86 10.61 18.80
N GLN A 174 19.16 9.32 18.70
CA GLN A 174 18.21 8.32 18.20
C GLN A 174 16.95 8.28 19.10
N LEU A 175 17.13 8.31 20.42
CA LEU A 175 16.03 8.38 21.37
C LEU A 175 15.22 9.66 21.19
N ALA A 176 15.88 10.81 21.04
CA ALA A 176 15.20 12.08 20.79
C ALA A 176 14.36 12.05 19.51
N ILE A 177 14.85 11.42 18.43
CA ILE A 177 14.11 11.23 17.18
C ILE A 177 12.84 10.42 17.42
N VAL A 178 12.92 9.32 18.19
CA VAL A 178 11.75 8.50 18.51
C VAL A 178 10.76 9.26 19.41
N LEU A 179 11.25 9.98 20.42
CA LEU A 179 10.43 10.75 21.35
C LEU A 179 9.73 11.97 20.73
N LEU A 180 10.30 12.49 19.64
CA LEU A 180 9.79 13.63 18.88
C LEU A 180 9.22 13.23 17.51
N SER A 181 9.11 11.92 17.24
CA SER A 181 8.63 11.39 15.95
C SER A 181 7.28 11.98 15.56
N ASP A 182 6.37 12.09 16.51
CA ASP A 182 5.06 12.72 16.36
C ASP A 182 5.16 14.18 15.85
N LYS A 183 6.04 14.99 16.47
CA LYS A 183 6.27 16.38 16.06
C LYS A 183 7.00 16.50 14.72
N ILE A 184 7.88 15.55 14.40
CA ILE A 184 8.60 15.50 13.13
C ILE A 184 7.59 15.24 12.00
N PHE A 185 6.72 14.26 12.16
CA PHE A 185 5.70 13.91 11.17
C PHE A 185 4.66 15.03 10.98
N MET A 186 4.27 15.74 12.05
CA MET A 186 3.40 16.92 11.93
C MET A 186 3.97 18.00 11.00
N LYS A 187 5.30 18.19 10.96
CA LYS A 187 5.93 19.16 10.02
C LYS A 187 5.87 18.71 8.57
N MET A 188 5.62 17.42 8.33
CA MET A 188 5.51 16.83 7.00
C MET A 188 4.07 16.71 6.52
N ALA A 189 3.09 16.98 7.40
CA ALA A 189 1.67 16.96 7.08
C ALA A 189 1.31 18.07 6.09
N ASP A 190 0.43 17.77 5.14
CA ASP A 190 -0.24 18.82 4.36
C ASP A 190 -1.53 19.23 5.08
N TRP A 191 -2.28 18.28 5.64
CA TRP A 191 -3.49 18.56 6.44
C TRP A 191 -3.53 17.75 7.74
N GLU A 192 -4.23 18.29 8.74
CA GLU A 192 -4.62 17.59 9.96
C GLU A 192 -6.14 17.38 9.94
N ILE A 193 -6.58 16.17 10.27
CA ILE A 193 -8.00 15.79 10.34
C ILE A 193 -8.43 15.78 11.81
N THR A 194 -9.49 16.50 12.11
CA THR A 194 -10.12 16.64 13.43
C THR A 194 -11.63 16.40 13.30
N PRO A 195 -12.39 16.30 14.42
CA PRO A 195 -13.85 16.18 14.38
C PRO A 195 -14.53 17.33 13.62
N GLU A 196 -13.91 18.52 13.58
CA GLU A 196 -14.44 19.71 12.92
C GLU A 196 -14.24 19.70 11.40
N ASN A 197 -13.26 18.94 10.89
CA ASN A 197 -12.98 18.78 9.47
C ASN A 197 -12.73 17.30 9.09
N PRO A 198 -13.72 16.43 9.29
CA PRO A 198 -13.53 14.97 9.23
C PRO A 198 -13.35 14.45 7.80
N ASN A 199 -13.85 15.20 6.80
CA ASN A 199 -13.96 14.76 5.43
C ASN A 199 -12.78 15.21 4.57
N ILE A 200 -12.26 14.27 3.78
CA ILE A 200 -11.43 14.55 2.63
C ILE A 200 -12.21 14.26 1.36
N HIS A 201 -12.10 15.17 0.41
CA HIS A 201 -12.76 15.07 -0.88
C HIS A 201 -11.72 14.85 -1.95
N ILE A 202 -12.02 13.94 -2.87
CA ILE A 202 -11.14 13.58 -3.97
C ILE A 202 -11.97 13.56 -5.24
N ILE A 203 -11.61 14.40 -6.21
CA ILE A 203 -12.07 14.28 -7.60
C ILE A 203 -10.95 13.62 -8.39
N GLN A 204 -11.35 12.67 -9.22
CA GLN A 204 -10.50 12.05 -10.23
C GLN A 204 -11.09 12.39 -11.60
N TYR A 205 -10.23 12.86 -12.50
CA TYR A 205 -10.60 13.06 -13.89
C TYR A 205 -9.68 12.22 -14.76
N GLN A 206 -10.23 11.14 -15.31
CA GLN A 206 -9.48 10.11 -16.03
C GLN A 206 -9.42 10.50 -17.50
N LEU A 207 -8.24 10.93 -17.96
CA LEU A 207 -8.05 11.34 -19.34
C LEU A 207 -7.58 10.17 -20.20
N PRO A 208 -8.01 10.11 -21.47
CA PRO A 208 -7.30 9.35 -22.51
C PRO A 208 -5.81 9.69 -22.54
N GLU A 209 -4.96 8.72 -22.89
CA GLU A 209 -3.49 8.88 -22.80
C GLU A 209 -2.96 10.02 -23.70
N ASP A 210 -3.56 10.19 -24.87
CA ASP A 210 -3.29 11.24 -25.84
C ASP A 210 -3.70 12.63 -25.33
N GLU A 211 -4.90 12.76 -24.77
CA GLU A 211 -5.35 14.00 -24.12
C GLU A 211 -4.48 14.34 -22.90
N TYR A 212 -4.10 13.35 -22.10
CA TYR A 212 -3.21 13.55 -20.95
C TYR A 212 -1.80 14.02 -21.38
N LYS A 213 -1.24 13.44 -22.45
CA LYS A 213 0.05 13.89 -23.01
C LYS A 213 -0.04 15.34 -23.50
N PHE A 214 -1.14 15.70 -24.16
CA PHE A 214 -1.41 17.08 -24.55
C PHE A 214 -1.54 18.00 -23.33
N PHE A 215 -2.37 17.62 -22.35
CA PHE A 215 -2.57 18.33 -21.08
C PHE A 215 -1.25 18.60 -20.37
N LYS A 216 -0.42 17.57 -20.18
CA LYS A 216 0.86 17.69 -19.49
C LYS A 216 1.88 18.55 -20.23
N LYS A 217 1.82 18.59 -21.57
CA LYS A 217 2.70 19.42 -22.41
C LYS A 217 2.22 20.87 -22.48
N ALA A 218 0.91 21.08 -22.50
CA ALA A 218 0.26 22.38 -22.58
C ALA A 218 0.22 23.11 -21.22
N LEU A 219 0.09 22.37 -20.11
CA LEU A 219 -0.11 22.92 -18.77
C LEU A 219 1.13 22.72 -17.89
N GLY A 220 1.72 23.84 -17.46
CA GLY A 220 2.76 23.84 -16.44
C GLY A 220 2.21 23.59 -15.02
N LYS A 221 3.10 23.35 -14.04
CA LYS A 221 2.74 23.14 -12.63
C LYS A 221 1.83 24.24 -12.06
N ASN A 222 2.02 25.48 -12.49
CA ASN A 222 1.24 26.63 -12.02
C ASN A 222 -0.21 26.58 -12.53
N ALA A 223 -0.45 26.08 -13.74
CA ALA A 223 -1.78 25.98 -14.30
C ALA A 223 -2.61 24.92 -13.54
N LEU A 224 -2.01 23.79 -13.17
CA LEU A 224 -2.67 22.78 -12.34
C LEU A 224 -3.08 23.33 -10.96
N PHE A 225 -2.23 24.18 -10.36
CA PHE A 225 -2.56 24.87 -9.11
C PHE A 225 -3.73 25.85 -9.29
N GLN A 226 -3.74 26.63 -10.37
CA GLN A 226 -4.84 27.56 -10.66
C GLN A 226 -6.17 26.83 -10.90
N ILE A 227 -6.16 25.74 -11.68
CA ILE A 227 -7.34 24.88 -11.88
C ILE A 227 -7.88 24.38 -10.53
N LYS A 228 -7.01 23.85 -9.66
CA LYS A 228 -7.39 23.37 -8.31
C LYS A 228 -8.04 24.48 -7.48
N LYS A 229 -7.44 25.67 -7.51
CA LYS A 229 -7.91 26.84 -6.75
C LYS A 229 -9.28 27.31 -7.24
N GLU A 230 -9.44 27.50 -8.55
CA GLU A 230 -10.70 27.92 -9.16
C GLU A 230 -11.82 26.92 -8.91
N ILE A 231 -11.55 25.61 -9.03
CA ILE A 231 -12.55 24.57 -8.71
C ILE A 231 -12.98 24.68 -7.26
N TYR A 232 -12.06 24.83 -6.31
CA TYR A 232 -12.40 24.94 -4.89
C TYR A 232 -13.24 26.19 -4.58
N GLU A 233 -12.82 27.36 -5.07
CA GLU A 233 -13.52 28.65 -4.86
C GLU A 233 -14.94 28.63 -5.45
N ASN A 234 -15.13 27.95 -6.59
CA ASN A 234 -16.41 27.86 -7.27
C ASN A 234 -17.32 26.72 -6.76
N THR A 235 -16.82 25.82 -5.90
CA THR A 235 -17.59 24.66 -5.43
C THR A 235 -17.63 24.60 -3.91
N LEU A 236 -16.58 24.08 -3.28
CA LEU A 236 -16.61 23.73 -1.85
C LEU A 236 -16.56 24.95 -0.94
N ALA A 237 -15.95 26.05 -1.38
CA ALA A 237 -16.03 27.32 -0.66
C ALA A 237 -17.48 27.82 -0.53
N GLN A 238 -18.37 27.35 -1.40
CA GLN A 238 -19.81 27.65 -1.40
C GLN A 238 -20.65 26.50 -0.80
N GLY A 239 -19.99 25.46 -0.25
CA GLY A 239 -20.66 24.26 0.27
C GLY A 239 -21.22 23.32 -0.79
N ILE A 240 -20.84 23.48 -2.06
CA ILE A 240 -21.35 22.68 -3.17
C ILE A 240 -20.31 21.61 -3.55
N PRO A 241 -20.68 20.31 -3.59
CA PRO A 241 -19.79 19.28 -4.07
C PRO A 241 -19.38 19.53 -5.53
N PRO A 242 -18.10 19.38 -5.86
CA PRO A 242 -17.64 19.60 -7.20
C PRO A 242 -18.21 18.53 -8.12
N ASN A 243 -18.72 18.99 -9.26
CA ASN A 243 -19.27 18.14 -10.29
C ASN A 243 -18.74 18.57 -11.65
N CYS A 244 -18.94 17.72 -12.65
CA CYS A 244 -18.41 17.95 -13.98
C CYS A 244 -18.92 19.25 -14.61
N ARG A 245 -20.17 19.65 -14.34
CA ARG A 245 -20.74 20.91 -14.83
C ARG A 245 -20.05 22.14 -14.23
N LEU A 246 -19.77 22.15 -12.94
CA LEU A 246 -19.05 23.24 -12.26
C LEU A 246 -17.57 23.26 -12.64
N GLY A 247 -16.99 22.08 -12.88
CA GLY A 247 -15.64 21.93 -13.40
C GLY A 247 -15.50 22.35 -14.85
N GLU A 248 -16.53 22.17 -15.69
CA GLU A 248 -16.53 22.46 -17.14
C GLU A 248 -16.05 23.88 -17.44
N GLU A 249 -16.57 24.87 -16.72
CA GLU A 249 -16.19 26.27 -16.91
C GLU A 249 -14.71 26.50 -16.62
N VAL A 250 -14.17 25.83 -15.59
CA VAL A 250 -12.75 25.91 -15.27
C VAL A 250 -11.94 25.17 -16.33
N PHE A 251 -12.26 23.90 -16.62
CA PHE A 251 -11.53 23.09 -17.59
C PHE A 251 -11.53 23.70 -19.00
N SER A 252 -12.64 24.30 -19.43
CA SER A 252 -12.77 24.96 -20.73
C SER A 252 -11.80 26.14 -20.88
N LYS A 253 -11.54 26.91 -19.80
CA LYS A 253 -10.52 27.98 -19.83
C LYS A 253 -9.12 27.46 -20.13
N TYR A 254 -8.85 26.21 -19.79
CA TYR A 254 -7.57 25.54 -20.04
C TYR A 254 -7.61 24.65 -21.28
N GLY A 255 -8.71 24.65 -22.06
CA GLY A 255 -8.83 23.92 -23.32
C GLY A 255 -9.28 22.47 -23.19
N PHE A 256 -9.99 22.11 -22.11
CA PHE A 256 -10.47 20.75 -21.86
C PHE A 256 -11.97 20.73 -21.57
N HIS A 257 -12.67 19.71 -22.06
CA HIS A 257 -14.07 19.46 -21.75
C HIS A 257 -14.18 18.36 -20.71
N CYS A 258 -15.10 18.54 -19.77
CA CYS A 258 -15.43 17.60 -18.73
C CYS A 258 -16.47 16.59 -19.23
N ASN A 259 -16.16 15.30 -19.08
CA ASN A 259 -17.06 14.19 -19.33
C ASN A 259 -17.43 13.52 -18.00
N PRO A 260 -18.73 13.51 -17.62
CA PRO A 260 -19.18 12.87 -16.38
C PRO A 260 -18.83 11.38 -16.28
N LEU A 261 -18.71 10.68 -17.43
CA LEU A 261 -18.37 9.24 -17.48
C LEU A 261 -16.87 8.97 -17.26
N GLN A 262 -16.04 10.02 -17.25
CA GLN A 262 -14.59 9.99 -17.00
C GLN A 262 -14.22 10.60 -15.65
N SER A 263 -15.17 11.24 -14.97
CA SER A 263 -14.98 11.81 -13.64
C SER A 263 -15.49 10.88 -12.55
N SER A 264 -14.77 10.77 -11.44
CA SER A 264 -15.27 10.19 -10.20
C SER A 264 -15.04 11.15 -9.03
N TYR A 265 -15.96 11.12 -8.06
CA TYR A 265 -15.88 11.92 -6.85
C TYR A 265 -16.07 11.02 -5.64
N LYS A 266 -15.22 11.20 -4.63
CA LYS A 266 -15.24 10.47 -3.37
C LYS A 266 -15.10 11.45 -2.21
N ALA A 267 -16.01 11.35 -1.24
CA ALA A 267 -15.89 12.02 0.06
C ALA A 267 -15.70 10.93 1.10
N ILE A 268 -14.62 11.03 1.88
CA ILE A 268 -14.24 10.02 2.87
C ILE A 268 -14.14 10.69 4.22
N ASN A 269 -14.89 10.19 5.19
CA ASN A 269 -14.76 10.62 6.57
C ASN A 269 -13.59 9.87 7.21
N VAL A 270 -12.39 10.45 7.12
CA VAL A 270 -11.17 9.81 7.63
C VAL A 270 -11.17 9.80 9.16
N TYR A 271 -11.77 10.82 9.79
CA TYR A 271 -11.86 10.89 11.24
C TYR A 271 -12.61 9.68 11.80
N ASP A 272 -13.78 9.36 11.25
CA ASP A 272 -14.61 8.25 11.73
C ASP A 272 -13.95 6.89 11.47
N ILE A 273 -13.26 6.70 10.34
CA ILE A 273 -12.48 5.47 10.09
C ILE A 273 -11.41 5.27 11.17
N VAL A 274 -10.63 6.31 11.45
CA VAL A 274 -9.56 6.23 12.47
C VAL A 274 -10.14 6.10 13.87
N LYS A 275 -11.26 6.77 14.14
CA LYS A 275 -11.98 6.65 15.41
C LYS A 275 -12.50 5.24 15.63
N GLU A 276 -13.14 4.62 14.64
CA GLU A 276 -13.59 3.23 14.72
C GLU A 276 -12.42 2.28 15.01
N ALA A 277 -11.29 2.46 14.30
CA ALA A 277 -10.10 1.67 14.57
C ALA A 277 -9.57 1.91 16.00
N ALA A 278 -9.49 3.16 16.47
CA ALA A 278 -9.04 3.48 17.82
C ALA A 278 -9.94 2.84 18.89
N GLU A 279 -11.27 2.91 18.72
CA GLU A 279 -12.25 2.31 19.62
C GLU A 279 -12.07 0.78 19.69
N LYS A 280 -11.91 0.10 18.55
CA LYS A 280 -11.68 -1.37 18.52
C LYS A 280 -10.37 -1.80 19.20
N PHE A 281 -9.38 -0.89 19.25
CA PHE A 281 -8.10 -1.11 19.91
C PHE A 281 -8.04 -0.57 21.34
N ASP A 282 -9.15 -0.07 21.88
CA ASP A 282 -9.23 0.53 23.23
C ASP A 282 -8.24 1.72 23.40
N LEU A 283 -8.08 2.52 22.34
CA LEU A 283 -7.19 3.67 22.25
C LEU A 283 -7.97 4.99 22.17
N ASN A 284 -7.32 6.06 22.64
CA ASN A 284 -7.74 7.41 22.24
C ASN A 284 -7.46 7.60 20.74
N VAL A 285 -8.31 8.37 20.06
CA VAL A 285 -8.08 8.73 18.65
C VAL A 285 -6.71 9.42 18.52
N PRO A 286 -5.74 8.84 17.79
CA PRO A 286 -4.45 9.47 17.59
C PRO A 286 -4.61 10.72 16.71
N ARG A 287 -3.57 11.55 16.63
CA ARG A 287 -3.57 12.63 15.63
C ARG A 287 -3.58 12.03 14.24
N ILE A 288 -4.35 12.64 13.34
CA ILE A 288 -4.53 12.15 11.98
C ILE A 288 -3.96 13.20 11.03
N ILE A 289 -2.98 12.81 10.24
CA ILE A 289 -2.41 13.69 9.22
C ILE A 289 -2.58 13.10 7.83
N ILE A 290 -2.86 13.98 6.87
CA ILE A 290 -2.91 13.65 5.46
C ILE A 290 -1.69 14.23 4.76
N ASN A 291 -1.07 13.41 3.92
CA ASN A 291 -0.03 13.83 3.00
C ASN A 291 -0.57 13.76 1.56
N ASN A 292 -0.57 14.88 0.85
CA ASN A 292 -1.15 15.00 -0.47
C ASN A 292 -0.16 14.50 -1.54
N ASN A 293 -0.13 13.18 -1.72
CA ASN A 293 0.63 12.50 -2.76
C ASN A 293 -0.07 11.19 -3.17
N LEU A 294 0.07 10.82 -4.45
CA LEU A 294 -0.58 9.65 -5.03
C LEU A 294 0.07 8.30 -4.73
N LEU A 295 1.13 8.26 -3.91
CA LEU A 295 1.72 6.98 -3.54
C LEU A 295 0.93 6.38 -2.39
N PRO A 296 0.30 5.20 -2.56
CA PRO A 296 -0.50 4.58 -1.51
C PRO A 296 0.40 4.24 -0.31
N ASN A 297 0.12 4.85 0.83
CA ASN A 297 0.81 4.54 2.08
C ASN A 297 -0.02 4.94 3.30
N ALA A 298 0.13 4.18 4.38
CA ALA A 298 -0.25 4.56 5.73
C ALA A 298 0.96 4.35 6.64
N ALA A 299 1.01 5.06 7.76
CA ALA A 299 2.02 4.82 8.78
C ALA A 299 1.54 5.29 10.15
N ALA A 300 1.81 4.51 11.19
CA ALA A 300 1.70 4.92 12.58
C ALA A 300 3.07 5.26 13.20
N THR A 301 3.10 6.31 14.02
CA THR A 301 4.27 6.65 14.81
C THR A 301 3.90 7.35 16.12
N GLY A 302 4.90 7.62 16.95
CA GLY A 302 4.76 8.29 18.24
C GLY A 302 5.41 7.51 19.38
N PRO A 303 5.85 8.20 20.44
CA PRO A 303 6.54 7.56 21.56
C PRO A 303 5.65 6.69 22.46
N SER A 304 4.34 6.86 22.35
CA SER A 304 3.35 6.09 23.10
C SER A 304 1.99 6.18 22.40
N PRO A 305 1.04 5.26 22.65
CA PRO A 305 -0.31 5.33 22.08
C PRO A 305 -1.01 6.67 22.35
N LYS A 306 -0.82 7.25 23.55
CA LYS A 306 -1.41 8.56 23.93
C LYS A 306 -0.86 9.74 23.13
N ARG A 307 0.34 9.59 22.55
CA ARG A 307 0.97 10.57 21.65
C ARG A 307 1.12 9.99 20.24
N GLY A 308 0.24 9.06 19.89
CA GLY A 308 0.21 8.41 18.59
C GLY A 308 -0.19 9.39 17.48
N LEU A 309 0.32 9.12 16.29
CA LEU A 309 -0.02 9.82 15.06
C LEU A 309 -0.17 8.79 13.95
N VAL A 310 -1.22 8.92 13.16
CA VAL A 310 -1.48 8.13 11.96
C VAL A 310 -1.37 9.06 10.75
N LEU A 311 -0.50 8.69 9.81
CA LEU A 311 -0.35 9.35 8.51
C LEU A 311 -1.07 8.52 7.46
N ILE A 312 -1.89 9.18 6.63
CA ILE A 312 -2.55 8.57 5.47
C ILE A 312 -2.23 9.41 4.23
N THR A 313 -1.92 8.78 3.11
CA THR A 313 -1.73 9.49 1.83
C THR A 313 -3.03 9.56 1.02
N THR A 314 -3.18 10.60 0.20
CA THR A 314 -4.30 10.67 -0.75
C THR A 314 -4.30 9.51 -1.74
N GLY A 315 -3.13 9.00 -2.12
CA GLY A 315 -3.00 7.80 -2.94
C GLY A 315 -3.61 6.54 -2.30
N LEU A 316 -3.49 6.37 -0.98
CA LEU A 316 -4.10 5.23 -0.28
C LEU A 316 -5.63 5.32 -0.36
N LEU A 317 -6.17 6.51 -0.10
CA LEU A 317 -7.60 6.80 -0.12
C LEU A 317 -8.23 6.71 -1.51
N VAL A 318 -7.44 6.98 -2.55
CA VAL A 318 -7.84 6.74 -3.95
C VAL A 318 -7.92 5.25 -4.25
N GLN A 319 -6.93 4.47 -3.81
CA GLN A 319 -6.80 3.07 -4.23
C GLN A 319 -7.67 2.11 -3.41
N LEU A 320 -7.95 2.44 -2.15
CA LEU A 320 -8.69 1.58 -1.23
C LEU A 320 -10.10 2.10 -0.94
N ASN A 321 -11.04 1.18 -0.77
CA ASN A 321 -12.36 1.48 -0.22
C ASN A 321 -12.29 1.72 1.30
N GLU A 322 -13.37 2.22 1.92
CA GLU A 322 -13.35 2.60 3.33
C GLU A 322 -13.08 1.42 4.28
N GLU A 323 -13.57 0.22 3.97
CA GLU A 323 -13.32 -0.98 4.79
C GLU A 323 -11.86 -1.46 4.70
N GLU A 324 -11.27 -1.34 3.52
CA GLU A 324 -9.85 -1.60 3.26
C GLU A 324 -8.99 -0.57 4.00
N VAL A 325 -9.33 0.72 3.94
CA VAL A 325 -8.64 1.78 4.71
C VAL A 325 -8.75 1.50 6.20
N LEU A 326 -9.94 1.16 6.71
CA LEU A 326 -10.13 0.79 8.12
C LEU A 326 -9.23 -0.37 8.54
N SER A 327 -9.12 -1.41 7.70
CA SER A 327 -8.29 -2.57 7.99
C SER A 327 -6.79 -2.25 7.98
N VAL A 328 -6.35 -1.38 7.06
CA VAL A 328 -4.97 -0.86 7.02
C VAL A 328 -4.70 0.04 8.24
N VAL A 329 -5.62 0.93 8.59
CA VAL A 329 -5.50 1.74 9.82
C VAL A 329 -5.47 0.85 11.06
N GLY A 330 -6.24 -0.24 11.10
CA GLY A 330 -6.17 -1.24 12.15
C GLY A 330 -4.78 -1.90 12.26
N HIS A 331 -4.11 -2.15 11.14
CA HIS A 331 -2.71 -2.62 11.13
C HIS A 331 -1.79 -1.56 11.75
N GLU A 332 -1.94 -0.28 11.37
CA GLU A 332 -1.19 0.83 11.96
C GLU A 332 -1.45 1.00 13.47
N MET A 333 -2.68 0.81 13.93
CA MET A 333 -3.00 0.78 15.38
C MET A 333 -2.26 -0.35 16.10
N GLY A 334 -2.07 -1.49 15.44
CA GLY A 334 -1.26 -2.60 15.93
C GLY A 334 0.19 -2.21 16.24
N HIS A 335 0.78 -1.31 15.45
CA HIS A 335 2.11 -0.76 15.74
C HIS A 335 2.10 0.21 16.93
N LEU A 336 1.06 1.05 17.06
CA LEU A 336 0.92 1.96 18.21
C LEU A 336 0.77 1.18 19.52
N VAL A 337 -0.15 0.22 19.59
CA VAL A 337 -0.35 -0.64 20.78
C VAL A 337 0.91 -1.41 21.11
N GLY A 338 1.58 -1.94 20.08
CA GLY A 338 2.84 -2.66 20.23
C GLY A 338 4.02 -1.80 20.68
N ARG A 339 3.91 -0.47 20.58
CA ARG A 339 5.00 0.48 20.82
C ARG A 339 6.23 0.16 19.97
N ASP A 340 6.01 -0.21 18.72
CA ASP A 340 7.08 -0.71 17.86
C ASP A 340 8.22 0.28 17.63
N PRO A 341 7.98 1.60 17.48
CA PRO A 341 9.08 2.56 17.34
C PRO A 341 10.10 2.51 18.51
N ILE A 342 9.63 2.39 19.76
CA ILE A 342 10.53 2.36 20.93
C ILE A 342 11.17 0.97 21.12
N ILE A 343 10.46 -0.11 20.77
CA ILE A 343 11.04 -1.46 20.81
C ILE A 343 12.12 -1.62 19.74
N LEU A 344 11.86 -1.18 18.51
CA LEU A 344 12.84 -1.21 17.42
C LEU A 344 14.06 -0.36 17.74
N PHE A 345 13.86 0.84 18.31
CA PHE A 345 14.97 1.63 18.84
C PHE A 345 15.77 0.85 19.88
N SER A 346 15.10 0.20 20.85
CA SER A 346 15.78 -0.56 21.90
C SER A 346 16.59 -1.74 21.33
N LEU A 347 16.05 -2.44 20.33
CA LEU A 347 16.74 -3.53 19.62
C LEU A 347 17.97 -3.02 18.86
N ILE A 348 17.82 -1.93 18.10
CA ILE A 348 18.92 -1.34 17.31
C ILE A 348 20.00 -0.76 18.22
N SER A 349 19.64 -0.04 19.29
CA SER A 349 20.59 0.48 20.27
C SER A 349 21.27 -0.63 21.06
N GLY A 350 20.54 -1.71 21.39
CA GLY A 350 21.11 -2.90 22.04
C GLY A 350 22.14 -3.60 21.16
N GLU A 351 21.82 -3.82 19.88
CA GLU A 351 22.78 -4.35 18.89
C GLU A 351 24.00 -3.42 18.77
N PHE A 352 23.79 -2.10 18.73
CA PHE A 352 24.89 -1.14 18.62
C PHE A 352 25.84 -1.18 19.83
N ILE A 353 25.32 -1.27 21.06
CA ILE A 353 26.14 -1.39 22.26
C ILE A 353 26.89 -2.73 22.24
N LEU A 354 26.19 -3.83 21.93
CA LEU A 354 26.77 -5.17 21.89
C LEU A 354 27.89 -5.26 20.85
N ARG A 355 27.70 -4.61 19.69
CA ARG A 355 28.69 -4.47 18.62
C ARG A 355 30.01 -3.89 19.11
N LEU A 356 29.95 -2.84 19.92
CA LEU A 356 31.14 -2.11 20.37
C LEU A 356 31.80 -2.71 21.61
N THR A 357 31.04 -3.47 22.41
CA THR A 357 31.51 -4.00 23.69
C THR A 357 31.96 -5.45 23.60
N VAL A 358 31.09 -6.35 23.14
CA VAL A 358 31.31 -7.80 23.15
C VAL A 358 31.73 -8.31 21.79
N LEU A 359 31.08 -7.82 20.72
CA LEU A 359 31.26 -8.36 19.36
C LEU A 359 32.36 -7.63 18.58
N LEU A 360 33.03 -6.64 19.15
CA LEU A 360 34.06 -5.86 18.48
C LEU A 360 35.17 -6.74 17.87
N PRO A 361 35.68 -7.81 18.53
CA PRO A 361 36.65 -8.71 17.91
C PRO A 361 36.13 -9.35 16.62
N ILE A 362 34.86 -9.76 16.59
CA ILE A 362 34.22 -10.37 15.40
C ILE A 362 34.07 -9.33 14.29
N VAL A 363 33.67 -8.10 14.65
CA VAL A 363 33.53 -6.97 13.72
C VAL A 363 34.87 -6.65 13.05
N ILE A 364 35.98 -6.68 13.80
CA ILE A 364 37.32 -6.40 13.26
C ILE A 364 37.77 -7.52 12.30
N ILE A 365 37.48 -8.78 12.61
CA ILE A 365 37.86 -9.93 11.76
C ILE A 365 37.16 -9.86 10.41
N ASN A 366 35.85 -9.64 10.39
CA ASN A 366 35.10 -9.55 9.14
C ASN A 366 33.91 -8.58 9.25
N PRO A 367 34.12 -7.26 9.02
CA PRO A 367 33.09 -6.25 9.22
C PRO A 367 31.92 -6.41 8.25
N ILE A 368 32.16 -6.92 7.03
CA ILE A 368 31.13 -7.09 6.01
C ILE A 368 30.19 -8.24 6.39
N ILE A 369 30.74 -9.40 6.77
CA ILE A 369 29.92 -10.54 7.21
C ILE A 369 29.12 -10.16 8.46
N TYR A 370 29.76 -9.51 9.43
CA TYR A 370 29.06 -9.01 10.62
C TYR A 370 27.87 -8.11 10.22
N LEU A 371 28.10 -7.12 9.34
CA LEU A 371 27.05 -6.20 8.91
C LEU A 371 25.88 -6.92 8.24
N ILE A 372 26.15 -7.88 7.35
CA ILE A 372 25.11 -8.67 6.68
C ILE A 372 24.29 -9.46 7.71
N VAL A 373 24.95 -10.12 8.67
CA VAL A 373 24.27 -10.91 9.71
C VAL A 373 23.49 -10.04 10.67
N ALA A 374 24.05 -8.92 11.12
CA ALA A 374 23.40 -7.98 12.03
C ALA A 374 22.16 -7.35 11.39
N LEU A 375 22.30 -6.79 10.17
CA LEU A 375 21.16 -6.24 9.43
C LEU A 375 20.13 -7.33 9.12
N GLY A 376 20.57 -8.49 8.61
CA GLY A 376 19.68 -9.62 8.33
C GLY A 376 18.86 -10.03 9.55
N SER A 377 19.49 -10.09 10.73
CA SER A 377 18.82 -10.43 11.99
C SER A 377 17.81 -9.35 12.42
N ILE A 378 18.19 -8.07 12.38
CA ILE A 378 17.30 -6.95 12.73
C ILE A 378 16.08 -6.91 11.80
N PHE A 379 16.29 -6.98 10.48
CA PHE A 379 15.21 -6.96 9.51
C PHE A 379 14.34 -8.23 9.60
N PHE A 380 14.92 -9.40 9.88
CA PHE A 380 14.14 -10.61 10.09
C PHE A 380 13.27 -10.54 11.35
N VAL A 381 13.78 -9.99 12.44
CA VAL A 381 13.01 -9.74 13.67
C VAL A 381 11.92 -8.68 13.43
N ALA A 382 12.21 -7.65 12.62
CA ALA A 382 11.21 -6.64 12.22
C ALA A 382 9.97 -7.28 11.55
N LYS A 383 10.15 -8.37 10.77
CA LYS A 383 9.04 -9.13 10.16
C LYS A 383 8.05 -9.69 11.19
N PHE A 384 8.47 -9.91 12.44
CA PHE A 384 7.58 -10.38 13.51
C PHE A 384 6.59 -9.29 13.93
N PHE A 385 7.02 -8.04 13.94
CA PHE A 385 6.19 -6.89 14.29
C PHE A 385 5.13 -6.63 13.22
N GLU A 386 5.53 -6.70 11.96
CA GLU A 386 4.62 -6.61 10.79
C GLU A 386 3.56 -7.71 10.82
N ALA A 387 3.97 -8.96 11.00
CA ALA A 387 3.05 -10.07 11.14
C ALA A 387 2.15 -9.91 12.39
N ARG A 388 2.66 -9.35 13.48
CA ARG A 388 1.85 -9.07 14.67
C ARG A 388 0.81 -7.99 14.40
N ALA A 389 1.16 -6.92 13.69
CA ALA A 389 0.24 -5.85 13.32
C ALA A 389 -0.89 -6.37 12.41
N ASP A 390 -0.58 -7.22 11.42
CA ASP A 390 -1.60 -7.91 10.61
C ASP A 390 -2.56 -8.72 11.47
N LEU A 391 -2.00 -9.49 12.41
CA LEU A 391 -2.79 -10.34 13.28
C LEU A 391 -3.68 -9.52 14.22
N LEU A 392 -3.15 -8.45 14.80
CA LEU A 392 -3.92 -7.55 15.67
C LEU A 392 -5.05 -6.86 14.90
N SER A 393 -4.80 -6.41 13.67
CA SER A 393 -5.85 -5.86 12.81
C SER A 393 -6.93 -6.90 12.54
N ALA A 394 -6.55 -8.12 12.15
CA ALA A 394 -7.50 -9.22 11.94
C ALA A 394 -8.34 -9.51 13.20
N MET A 395 -7.73 -9.53 14.39
CA MET A 395 -8.38 -9.77 15.68
C MET A 395 -9.32 -8.65 16.11
N LYS A 396 -8.89 -7.39 15.97
CA LYS A 396 -9.63 -6.23 16.51
C LYS A 396 -10.62 -5.66 15.51
N ILE A 397 -10.26 -5.59 14.23
CA ILE A 397 -11.16 -5.14 13.16
C ILE A 397 -12.13 -6.25 12.75
N GLY A 398 -11.69 -7.51 12.79
CA GLY A 398 -12.51 -8.68 12.48
C GLY A 398 -12.64 -9.01 10.99
N LYS A 399 -11.85 -8.36 10.12
CA LYS A 399 -11.94 -8.49 8.65
C LYS A 399 -10.60 -8.89 8.00
N PRO A 400 -10.04 -10.08 8.26
CA PRO A 400 -8.74 -10.47 7.71
C PRO A 400 -8.70 -10.53 6.18
N GLN A 401 -9.80 -10.95 5.53
CA GLN A 401 -9.88 -11.01 4.07
C GLN A 401 -9.81 -9.61 3.44
N VAL A 402 -10.43 -8.61 4.06
CA VAL A 402 -10.40 -7.21 3.60
C VAL A 402 -8.98 -6.64 3.71
N LEU A 403 -8.24 -6.96 4.78
CA LEU A 403 -6.83 -6.59 4.88
C LEU A 403 -5.98 -7.29 3.81
N ALA A 404 -6.27 -8.56 3.52
CA ALA A 404 -5.58 -9.30 2.46
C ALA A 404 -5.81 -8.67 1.08
N GLU A 405 -7.04 -8.27 0.78
CA GLU A 405 -7.39 -7.53 -0.45
C GLU A 405 -6.69 -6.17 -0.54
N ALA A 406 -6.64 -5.41 0.56
CA ALA A 406 -5.93 -4.15 0.63
C ALA A 406 -4.42 -4.33 0.34
N LEU A 407 -3.78 -5.33 0.96
CA LEU A 407 -2.38 -5.68 0.71
C LEU A 407 -2.16 -6.12 -0.76
N ARG A 408 -3.10 -6.86 -1.33
CA ARG A 408 -3.05 -7.29 -2.73
C ARG A 408 -3.11 -6.10 -3.69
N LYS A 409 -4.00 -5.13 -3.45
CA LYS A 409 -4.11 -3.89 -4.24
C LYS A 409 -2.85 -3.05 -4.13
N ILE A 410 -2.42 -2.68 -2.92
CA ILE A 410 -1.24 -1.82 -2.71
C ILE A 410 0.03 -2.49 -3.23
N GLY A 411 0.13 -3.80 -2.99
CA GLY A 411 1.34 -4.60 -3.18
C GLY A 411 1.49 -5.31 -4.51
N TYR A 412 0.56 -5.14 -5.47
CA TYR A 412 0.45 -5.99 -6.66
C TYR A 412 1.75 -6.15 -7.47
N GLN A 413 2.55 -5.07 -7.62
CA GLN A 413 3.83 -5.10 -8.35
C GLN A 413 4.84 -6.01 -7.65
N LYS A 414 4.94 -5.89 -6.32
CA LYS A 414 5.86 -6.68 -5.51
C LYS A 414 5.37 -8.13 -5.41
N LEU A 415 4.05 -8.34 -5.28
CA LEU A 415 3.42 -9.66 -5.32
C LEU A 415 3.74 -10.41 -6.62
N GLN A 416 3.69 -9.74 -7.77
CA GLN A 416 4.06 -10.34 -9.06
C GLN A 416 5.51 -10.83 -9.07
N PHE A 417 6.44 -10.05 -8.51
CA PHE A 417 7.85 -10.42 -8.41
C PHE A 417 8.08 -11.59 -7.44
N GLU A 418 7.48 -11.54 -6.24
CA GLU A 418 7.65 -12.55 -5.19
C GLU A 418 7.06 -13.92 -5.54
N ARG A 419 6.04 -13.96 -6.40
CA ARG A 419 5.39 -15.21 -6.83
C ARG A 419 6.26 -16.05 -7.76
N MET A 420 7.32 -15.49 -8.37
CA MET A 420 8.27 -16.24 -9.19
C MET A 420 9.12 -17.16 -8.29
N THR A 421 9.10 -18.48 -8.52
CA THR A 421 9.73 -19.48 -7.65
C THR A 421 11.21 -19.20 -7.37
N SER A 422 11.97 -18.72 -8.36
CA SER A 422 13.39 -18.35 -8.21
C SER A 422 13.63 -17.15 -7.29
N GLN A 423 12.61 -16.34 -7.03
CA GLN A 423 12.69 -15.10 -6.23
C GLN A 423 12.10 -15.26 -4.82
N ARG A 424 11.62 -16.45 -4.44
CA ARG A 424 11.08 -16.65 -3.08
C ARG A 424 12.15 -16.51 -2.01
N ILE A 425 13.33 -17.12 -2.19
CA ILE A 425 14.44 -16.98 -1.20
C ILE A 425 14.89 -15.52 -1.08
N SER A 426 15.07 -14.83 -2.22
CA SER A 426 15.47 -13.42 -2.22
C SER A 426 14.41 -12.54 -1.54
N SER A 427 13.11 -12.78 -1.76
CA SER A 427 12.03 -12.01 -1.11
C SER A 427 12.07 -12.04 0.43
N TRP A 428 12.57 -13.12 1.02
CA TRP A 428 12.75 -13.24 2.47
C TRP A 428 14.08 -12.66 2.96
N ALA A 429 15.15 -12.78 2.15
CA ALA A 429 16.51 -12.38 2.50
C ALA A 429 16.82 -10.90 2.25
N ILE A 430 16.03 -10.20 1.43
CA ILE A 430 16.14 -8.75 1.24
C ILE A 430 15.97 -8.04 2.59
N TRP A 431 16.78 -7.01 2.84
CA TRP A 431 16.72 -6.11 4.00
C TRP A 431 15.46 -5.22 3.98
N ASP A 432 14.30 -5.87 4.07
CA ASP A 432 12.97 -5.30 4.14
C ASP A 432 12.33 -5.76 5.46
N PRO A 433 11.81 -4.84 6.29
CA PRO A 433 11.16 -5.22 7.54
C PRO A 433 9.86 -5.98 7.30
N HIS A 434 9.26 -5.90 6.11
CA HIS A 434 8.02 -6.60 5.78
C HIS A 434 8.30 -8.05 5.37
N PRO A 435 7.53 -9.03 5.88
CA PRO A 435 7.45 -10.33 5.26
C PRO A 435 6.97 -10.20 3.80
N PRO A 436 7.26 -11.18 2.93
CA PRO A 436 6.69 -11.20 1.58
C PRO A 436 5.16 -11.07 1.60
N ILE A 437 4.63 -10.32 0.65
CA ILE A 437 3.20 -10.02 0.56
C ILE A 437 2.40 -11.30 0.33
N TYR A 438 2.89 -12.22 -0.51
CA TYR A 438 2.21 -13.51 -0.73
C TYR A 438 2.02 -14.28 0.59
N PHE A 439 3.00 -14.20 1.50
CA PHE A 439 2.93 -14.84 2.81
C PHE A 439 1.91 -14.15 3.71
N ARG A 440 1.91 -12.81 3.76
CA ARG A 440 0.95 -12.03 4.56
C ARG A 440 -0.49 -12.28 4.10
N ILE A 441 -0.75 -12.20 2.80
CA ILE A 441 -2.06 -12.47 2.19
C ILE A 441 -2.52 -13.90 2.53
N LYS A 442 -1.70 -14.91 2.23
CA LYS A 442 -2.04 -16.31 2.53
C LYS A 442 -2.31 -16.53 4.02
N ARG A 443 -1.54 -15.88 4.89
CA ARG A 443 -1.74 -15.97 6.34
C ARG A 443 -3.09 -15.41 6.76
N LEU A 444 -3.48 -14.25 6.24
CA LEU A 444 -4.75 -13.58 6.53
C LEU A 444 -5.95 -14.37 5.97
N GLU A 445 -5.89 -14.84 4.73
CA GLU A 445 -6.97 -15.59 4.09
C GLU A 445 -7.28 -16.91 4.82
N ASN A 446 -6.25 -17.53 5.42
CA ASN A 446 -6.41 -18.75 6.21
C ASN A 446 -6.97 -18.48 7.63
N MET A 447 -7.14 -17.23 8.06
CA MET A 447 -7.69 -16.91 9.38
C MET A 447 -9.23 -17.02 9.36
N LYS A 448 -9.74 -18.10 9.97
CA LYS A 448 -11.20 -18.31 10.13
C LYS A 448 -11.78 -17.66 11.40
N LYS A 449 -11.01 -17.57 12.49
CA LYS A 449 -11.40 -16.95 13.78
C LYS A 449 -10.18 -16.40 14.53
N PRO A 450 -9.84 -15.12 14.36
CA PRO A 450 -8.59 -14.55 14.90
C PRO A 450 -8.61 -14.33 16.43
N ASP A 451 -9.79 -14.18 17.06
CA ASP A 451 -9.98 -13.68 18.43
C ASP A 451 -9.38 -14.51 19.58
N LYS A 452 -8.84 -15.71 19.31
CA LYS A 452 -8.41 -16.67 20.36
C LYS A 452 -6.90 -16.70 20.65
N ILE A 453 -6.12 -15.78 20.08
CA ILE A 453 -4.65 -15.83 20.22
C ILE A 453 -4.18 -15.03 21.43
N GLN A 454 -3.67 -15.72 22.45
CA GLN A 454 -3.20 -15.10 23.70
C GLN A 454 -1.90 -14.28 23.56
N SER A 455 -0.98 -14.74 22.69
CA SER A 455 0.33 -14.10 22.51
C SER A 455 0.58 -13.75 21.04
N PRO A 456 0.06 -12.60 20.56
CA PRO A 456 0.15 -12.22 19.14
C PRO A 456 1.57 -12.16 18.59
N LEU A 457 2.55 -11.67 19.36
CA LEU A 457 3.94 -11.59 18.91
C LEU A 457 4.58 -12.98 18.75
N ILE A 458 4.36 -13.89 19.71
CA ILE A 458 4.92 -15.25 19.68
C ILE A 458 4.31 -16.04 18.53
N GLN A 459 2.99 -15.94 18.34
CA GLN A 459 2.32 -16.57 17.22
C GLN A 459 2.87 -16.05 15.89
N SER A 460 3.02 -14.72 15.76
CA SER A 460 3.53 -14.10 14.55
C SER A 460 4.99 -14.49 14.26
N ALA A 461 5.83 -14.58 15.29
CA ALA A 461 7.20 -15.08 15.12
C ALA A 461 7.20 -16.54 14.61
N ARG A 462 6.39 -17.42 15.20
CA ARG A 462 6.25 -18.82 14.74
C ARG A 462 5.79 -18.89 13.28
N ASP A 463 4.79 -18.10 12.92
CA ASP A 463 4.27 -18.05 11.55
C ASP A 463 5.35 -17.59 10.56
N VAL A 464 6.11 -16.54 10.91
CA VAL A 464 7.21 -16.01 10.09
C VAL A 464 8.33 -17.05 9.91
N PHE A 465 8.73 -17.75 10.98
CA PHE A 465 9.69 -18.85 10.88
C PHE A 465 9.17 -20.01 10.02
N SER A 466 7.89 -20.38 10.17
CA SER A 466 7.27 -21.42 9.33
C SER A 466 7.28 -21.01 7.86
N GLY A 467 6.82 -19.79 7.56
CA GLY A 467 6.80 -19.25 6.20
C GLY A 467 8.18 -19.20 5.56
N PHE A 468 9.20 -18.80 6.32
CA PHE A 468 10.59 -18.81 5.86
C PHE A 468 11.09 -20.23 5.58
N LYS A 469 10.79 -21.20 6.46
CA LYS A 469 11.18 -22.62 6.28
C LYS A 469 10.52 -23.25 5.06
N ASP A 470 9.26 -22.89 4.79
CA ASP A 470 8.50 -23.42 3.66
C ASP A 470 9.11 -23.04 2.31
N VAL A 471 9.91 -21.96 2.24
CA VAL A 471 10.66 -21.60 1.02
C VAL A 471 11.67 -22.68 0.61
N PHE A 472 12.21 -23.44 1.58
CA PHE A 472 13.22 -24.46 1.34
C PHE A 472 12.63 -25.87 1.11
N LYS A 473 11.31 -26.02 1.25
CA LYS A 473 10.62 -27.25 0.89
C LYS A 473 10.35 -27.24 -0.62
N LYS A 474 10.91 -28.21 -1.33
CA LYS A 474 10.78 -28.36 -2.79
C LYS A 474 9.36 -28.71 -3.19
#